data_AF-A0A8H7VXJ3-F1
#
_entry.id   AF-A0A8H7VXJ3-F1
#
_cell.length_a   1.000
_cell.length_b   1.000
_cell.length_c   1.000
_cell.angle_alpha   90.00
_cell.angle_beta   90.00
_cell.angle_gamma   90.00
#
_symmetry.space_group_name_H-M   'P 1'
#
loop_
_entity.id
_entity.type
_entity.pdbx_description
1 polymer ?
#
loop_
_entity_poly.entity_id
_entity_poly.type
_entity_poly.pdbx_seq_one_letter_code
_entity_poly.pdbx_strand_id
1 'polypeptide(L)'
;NVYQDFPNKQTNSFRRNKNQQMAVEQSNGWNSSKNTILVITKARDNKLILFTQQLAEWLIFTPRYGKANPFTVYVDAHLKHSSLFDYQSLIQKNIAWESNLLFWTPKLCYKQPELFHLIITLGGDGTILFTSTLFQSHVPPIIPFHLGSLGFLAPFLFTSYREDLEALFDGRLQNTANRMRLSCTVYRYKHDPYCVTKAKRGAQDNTVWTHQSITSDDKMNQTSESSNLHKWELMETTWMRKAFKQSAKKYVKDEGLLDEKITCYSTVPAQTFHVLNEIIVDRGPSSNMSMLELFGDERHLTTVQADGLCIATATGSTAYSLSAGGTLAHPDMQCTLVTPICPHTLSFRPMLLPSSISIRIFVPFGSRHVSYCRFDGRNRIELKQGDHIKITVSPYPVKTYSSCDTSNDWFSSVQSCLLWNNRQRQKSFVVVEGDQMKQKKAENMFACIRTEEDNVPNTNNYDEEDNQQEQQYELNPWSDEELSRDEFKLESKI
;
A
#
# COMPACT_ATOMS: atom_id res chain seq x y z
N ASN A 1 58.27 33.93 -5.18
CA ASN A 1 57.70 33.24 -6.36
C ASN A 1 57.84 31.74 -6.16
N VAL A 2 56.81 30.91 -5.95
CA VAL A 2 55.36 31.09 -5.91
C VAL A 2 54.83 29.93 -5.04
N TYR A 3 53.93 30.25 -4.12
CA TYR A 3 53.04 29.35 -3.37
C TYR A 3 51.95 28.77 -4.28
N GLN A 4 51.50 27.55 -4.03
CA GLN A 4 50.10 27.07 -4.17
C GLN A 4 50.04 25.61 -3.66
N ASP A 5 49.58 25.34 -2.43
CA ASP A 5 48.20 25.32 -1.92
C ASP A 5 47.47 23.97 -2.13
N PHE A 6 47.42 23.22 -1.04
CA PHE A 6 46.50 22.09 -0.80
C PHE A 6 45.16 22.63 -0.28
N PRO A 7 43.99 22.19 -0.79
CA PRO A 7 42.72 22.65 -0.23
C PRO A 7 42.38 21.94 1.10
N ASN A 8 42.43 22.76 2.15
CA ASN A 8 41.71 22.76 3.42
C ASN A 8 40.73 21.61 3.75
N LYS A 9 41.12 20.80 4.74
CA LYS A 9 40.29 19.85 5.51
C LYS A 9 39.26 20.50 6.48
N GLN A 10 39.11 21.83 6.50
CA GLN A 10 38.26 22.53 7.47
C GLN A 10 36.83 22.84 6.98
N THR A 11 36.51 22.71 5.69
CA THR A 11 35.15 22.97 5.17
C THR A 11 34.21 21.76 5.23
N ASN A 12 34.76 20.55 5.41
CA ASN A 12 33.98 19.32 5.55
C ASN A 12 33.51 19.03 6.98
N SER A 13 34.09 19.66 8.02
CA SER A 13 33.62 19.49 9.41
C SER A 13 32.36 20.33 9.68
N PHE A 14 32.24 21.54 9.12
CA PHE A 14 31.04 22.37 9.25
C PHE A 14 29.83 21.82 8.48
N ARG A 15 30.04 21.22 7.29
CA ARG A 15 28.97 20.53 6.55
C ARG A 15 28.58 19.20 7.17
N ARG A 16 29.53 18.44 7.77
CA ARG A 16 29.20 17.25 8.57
C ARG A 16 28.45 17.61 9.85
N ASN A 17 28.80 18.70 10.53
CA ASN A 17 28.08 19.13 11.72
C ASN A 17 26.68 19.68 11.40
N LYS A 18 26.44 20.32 10.25
CA LYS A 18 25.07 20.68 9.82
C LYS A 18 24.25 19.48 9.38
N ASN A 19 24.84 18.49 8.71
CA ASN A 19 24.13 17.26 8.35
C ASN A 19 23.94 16.34 9.56
N GLN A 20 24.83 16.35 10.55
CA GLN A 20 24.64 15.66 11.83
C GLN A 20 23.66 16.43 12.72
N GLN A 21 23.64 17.78 12.74
CA GLN A 21 22.59 18.54 13.42
C GLN A 21 21.22 18.37 12.75
N MET A 22 21.12 18.35 11.42
CA MET A 22 19.86 18.04 10.73
C MET A 22 19.45 16.57 10.88
N ALA A 23 20.39 15.62 10.98
CA ALA A 23 20.10 14.21 11.27
C ALA A 23 19.73 13.98 12.76
N VAL A 24 20.28 14.78 13.67
CA VAL A 24 19.96 14.76 15.11
C VAL A 24 18.65 15.53 15.41
N GLU A 25 18.31 16.55 14.62
CA GLU A 25 16.98 17.17 14.64
C GLU A 25 15.91 16.26 14.02
N GLN A 26 16.29 15.34 13.12
CA GLN A 26 15.41 14.26 12.64
C GLN A 26 15.27 13.10 13.63
N SER A 27 16.11 13.01 14.67
CA SER A 27 16.04 11.94 15.69
C SER A 27 15.20 12.29 16.92
N ASN A 28 14.70 13.52 17.05
CA ASN A 28 13.65 13.85 18.01
C ASN A 28 12.30 13.66 17.31
N GLY A 29 11.60 12.55 17.62
CA GLY A 29 10.43 12.04 16.90
C GLY A 29 9.24 13.01 16.77
N TRP A 30 9.24 14.13 17.49
CA TRP A 30 8.26 15.20 17.38
C TRP A 30 8.97 16.57 17.40
N ASN A 31 8.63 17.45 16.47
CA ASN A 31 9.18 18.81 16.42
C ASN A 31 8.16 19.78 17.04
N SER A 32 8.56 20.59 18.02
CA SER A 32 7.68 21.56 18.71
C SER A 32 7.10 22.66 17.79
N SER A 33 7.67 22.87 16.61
CA SER A 33 7.11 23.74 15.57
C SER A 33 6.00 23.06 14.75
N LYS A 34 5.98 21.72 14.70
CA LYS A 34 5.01 20.89 13.99
C LYS A 34 3.82 20.62 14.88
N ASN A 35 2.68 21.21 14.55
CA ASN A 35 1.54 21.27 15.46
C ASN A 35 0.22 20.73 14.87
N THR A 36 0.25 20.23 13.63
CA THR A 36 -0.96 19.75 12.94
C THR A 36 -1.07 18.24 12.99
N ILE A 37 -2.18 17.76 13.54
CA ILE A 37 -2.49 16.35 13.72
C ILE A 37 -3.76 16.03 12.94
N LEU A 38 -3.73 14.96 12.14
CA LEU A 38 -4.87 14.44 11.43
C LEU A 38 -5.47 13.25 12.19
N VAL A 39 -6.75 13.30 12.52
CA VAL A 39 -7.46 12.18 13.14
C VAL A 39 -8.37 11.52 12.11
N ILE A 40 -8.16 10.23 11.88
CA ILE A 40 -8.95 9.42 10.94
C ILE A 40 -9.62 8.30 11.73
N THR A 41 -10.93 8.19 11.63
CA THR A 41 -11.71 7.18 12.35
C THR A 41 -12.34 6.18 11.39
N LYS A 42 -12.66 4.99 11.89
CA LYS A 42 -13.45 4.02 11.13
C LYS A 42 -14.83 4.62 10.84
N ALA A 43 -15.25 4.58 9.57
CA ALA A 43 -16.56 5.08 9.17
C ALA A 43 -17.70 4.23 9.76
N ARG A 44 -18.89 4.84 9.92
CA ARG A 44 -20.13 4.22 10.42
C ARG A 44 -20.04 3.65 11.84
N ASP A 45 -19.14 4.15 12.67
CA ASP A 45 -19.07 3.79 14.08
C ASP A 45 -19.35 5.02 14.95
N ASN A 46 -20.59 5.12 15.45
CA ASN A 46 -21.04 6.27 16.22
C ASN A 46 -20.29 6.42 17.55
N LYS A 47 -19.78 5.31 18.13
CA LYS A 47 -19.00 5.36 19.37
C LYS A 47 -17.69 6.13 19.17
N LEU A 48 -17.12 6.08 17.96
CA LEU A 48 -15.90 6.80 17.63
C LEU A 48 -16.08 8.31 17.59
N ILE A 49 -17.30 8.83 17.44
CA ILE A 49 -17.54 10.28 17.44
C ILE A 49 -17.16 10.86 18.80
N LEU A 50 -17.62 10.22 19.89
CA LEU A 50 -17.29 10.64 21.26
C LEU A 50 -15.80 10.49 21.56
N PHE A 51 -15.18 9.37 21.13
CA PHE A 51 -13.75 9.18 21.31
C PHE A 51 -12.90 10.16 20.50
N THR A 52 -13.35 10.54 19.30
CA THR A 52 -12.71 11.58 18.49
C THR A 52 -12.76 12.93 19.20
N GLN A 53 -13.91 13.28 19.78
CA GLN A 53 -14.07 14.51 20.56
C GLN A 53 -13.15 14.51 21.79
N GLN A 54 -13.12 13.42 22.57
CA GLN A 54 -12.26 13.29 23.75
C GLN A 54 -10.77 13.37 23.41
N LEU A 55 -10.35 12.70 22.33
CA LEU A 55 -8.98 12.77 21.84
C LEU A 55 -8.62 14.18 21.40
N ALA A 56 -9.49 14.84 20.62
CA ALA A 56 -9.27 16.20 20.15
C ALA A 56 -9.18 17.19 21.31
N GLU A 57 -10.08 17.07 22.31
CA GLU A 57 -10.05 17.88 23.52
C GLU A 57 -8.71 17.72 24.26
N TRP A 58 -8.29 16.48 24.48
CA TRP A 58 -7.03 16.21 25.17
C TRP A 58 -5.82 16.76 24.41
N LEU A 59 -5.77 16.61 23.08
CA LEU A 59 -4.69 17.15 22.25
C LEU A 59 -4.67 18.69 22.27
N ILE A 60 -5.83 19.33 22.18
CA ILE A 60 -5.92 20.80 22.08
C ILE A 60 -5.67 21.47 23.43
N PHE A 61 -6.15 20.92 24.54
CA PHE A 61 -6.13 21.60 25.84
C PHE A 61 -5.04 21.16 26.79
N THR A 62 -4.30 20.08 26.50
CA THR A 62 -3.14 19.70 27.31
C THR A 62 -1.95 20.59 26.96
N PRO A 63 -1.47 21.46 27.88
CA PRO A 63 -0.40 22.40 27.56
C PRO A 63 0.92 21.66 27.29
N ARG A 64 1.56 21.98 26.17
CA ARG A 64 2.85 21.39 25.77
C ARG A 64 3.72 22.43 25.08
N TYR A 65 5.03 22.26 25.17
CA TYR A 65 6.01 23.12 24.48
C TYR A 65 5.83 24.63 24.72
N GLY A 66 5.38 25.02 25.92
CA GLY A 66 5.14 26.42 26.28
C GLY A 66 3.88 27.05 25.67
N LYS A 67 3.02 26.25 25.02
CA LYS A 67 1.71 26.69 24.48
C LYS A 67 0.58 26.07 25.30
N ALA A 68 -0.42 26.89 25.62
CA ALA A 68 -1.66 26.41 26.25
C ALA A 68 -2.43 25.47 25.31
N ASN A 69 -2.48 25.82 24.02
CA ASN A 69 -3.09 25.01 22.97
C ASN A 69 -2.04 24.64 21.91
N PRO A 70 -1.31 23.53 22.11
CA PRO A 70 -0.14 23.22 21.30
C PRO A 70 -0.50 22.77 19.88
N PHE A 71 -1.63 22.08 19.71
CA PHE A 71 -1.96 21.38 18.47
C PHE A 71 -3.19 21.96 17.76
N THR A 72 -3.15 21.91 16.43
CA THR A 72 -4.30 22.06 15.53
C THR A 72 -4.71 20.66 15.06
N VAL A 73 -5.90 20.22 15.44
CA VAL A 73 -6.41 18.87 15.17
C VAL A 73 -7.40 18.94 14.01
N TYR A 74 -7.19 18.09 13.01
CA TYR A 74 -8.10 17.92 11.89
C TYR A 74 -8.95 16.67 12.11
N VAL A 75 -10.27 16.81 12.07
CA VAL A 75 -11.24 15.70 12.13
C VAL A 75 -12.08 15.65 10.85
N ASP A 76 -12.82 14.56 10.61
CA ASP A 76 -13.59 14.39 9.36
C ASP A 76 -14.61 15.54 9.21
N ALA A 77 -14.68 16.16 8.03
CA ALA A 77 -15.61 17.25 7.74
C ALA A 77 -17.09 16.92 7.98
N HIS A 78 -17.48 15.65 7.86
CA HIS A 78 -18.84 15.22 8.17
C HIS A 78 -19.20 15.44 9.66
N LEU A 79 -18.22 15.45 10.56
CA LEU A 79 -18.44 15.72 11.99
C LEU A 79 -18.87 17.15 12.28
N LYS A 80 -18.59 18.10 11.38
CA LYS A 80 -18.99 19.51 11.55
C LYS A 80 -20.50 19.66 11.70
N HIS A 81 -21.26 18.80 11.03
CA HIS A 81 -22.73 18.81 11.01
C HIS A 81 -23.34 17.71 11.87
N SER A 82 -22.52 16.92 12.57
CA SER A 82 -23.00 15.83 13.42
C SER A 82 -23.55 16.39 14.73
N SER A 83 -24.78 16.02 15.07
CA SER A 83 -25.41 16.33 16.35
C SER A 83 -24.68 15.70 17.55
N LEU A 84 -24.10 14.50 17.37
CA LEU A 84 -23.34 13.80 18.39
C LEU A 84 -21.98 14.47 18.69
N PHE A 85 -21.37 15.05 17.65
CA PHE A 85 -20.11 15.77 17.81
C PHE A 85 -20.32 17.19 18.36
N ASP A 86 -21.47 17.79 18.05
CA ASP A 86 -21.96 19.08 18.55
C ASP A 86 -20.91 20.21 18.54
N TYR A 87 -20.35 20.46 17.35
CA TYR A 87 -19.28 21.44 17.16
C TYR A 87 -19.67 22.86 17.63
N GLN A 88 -20.94 23.24 17.47
CA GLN A 88 -21.42 24.57 17.87
C GLN A 88 -21.35 24.75 19.39
N SER A 89 -21.79 23.76 20.17
CA SER A 89 -21.69 23.81 21.62
C SER A 89 -20.24 23.79 22.11
N LEU A 90 -19.34 23.10 21.40
CA LEU A 90 -17.90 23.12 21.73
C LEU A 90 -17.31 24.53 21.61
N ILE A 91 -17.58 25.25 20.51
CA ILE A 91 -17.09 26.62 20.32
C ILE A 91 -17.67 27.56 21.38
N GLN A 92 -18.96 27.41 21.72
CA GLN A 92 -19.58 28.22 22.77
C GLN A 92 -18.94 28.02 24.14
N LYS A 93 -18.50 26.80 24.46
CA LYS A 93 -17.78 26.49 25.71
C LYS A 93 -16.39 27.12 25.74
N ASN A 94 -15.65 27.07 24.63
CA ASN A 94 -14.31 27.64 24.55
C ASN A 94 -13.94 28.04 23.11
N ILE A 95 -13.57 29.31 22.92
CA ILE A 95 -13.22 29.85 21.60
C ILE A 95 -11.98 29.19 20.98
N ALA A 96 -11.12 28.56 21.80
CA ALA A 96 -9.95 27.83 21.32
C ALA A 96 -10.31 26.65 20.40
N TRP A 97 -11.53 26.11 20.50
CA TRP A 97 -12.02 25.10 19.56
C TRP A 97 -12.07 25.62 18.11
N GLU A 98 -12.40 26.90 17.90
CA GLU A 98 -12.49 27.48 16.56
C GLU A 98 -11.11 27.58 15.89
N SER A 99 -10.07 27.95 16.65
CA SER A 99 -8.71 28.08 16.13
C SER A 99 -7.95 26.75 16.01
N ASN A 100 -8.28 25.77 16.85
CA ASN A 100 -7.49 24.55 16.98
C ASN A 100 -8.18 23.28 16.48
N LEU A 101 -9.50 23.29 16.23
CA LEU A 101 -10.21 22.16 15.64
C LEU A 101 -10.68 22.49 14.22
N LEU A 102 -10.04 21.86 13.25
CA LEU A 102 -10.31 22.03 11.83
C LEU A 102 -10.85 20.72 11.22
N PHE A 103 -11.29 20.81 9.96
CA PHE A 103 -11.96 19.72 9.28
C PHE A 103 -11.20 19.31 8.02
N TRP A 104 -10.97 18.01 7.84
CA TRP A 104 -10.31 17.47 6.66
C TRP A 104 -11.31 16.87 5.67
N THR A 105 -10.90 16.84 4.40
CA THR A 105 -11.59 16.14 3.31
C THR A 105 -10.55 15.33 2.52
N PRO A 106 -10.93 14.27 1.79
CA PRO A 106 -9.99 13.52 0.96
C PRO A 106 -9.18 14.39 0.00
N LYS A 107 -9.81 15.42 -0.56
CA LYS A 107 -9.16 16.41 -1.43
C LYS A 107 -8.06 17.19 -0.71
N LEU A 108 -8.27 17.55 0.56
CA LEU A 108 -7.25 18.23 1.38
C LEU A 108 -6.04 17.32 1.59
N CYS A 109 -6.26 16.07 1.99
CA CYS A 109 -5.21 15.08 2.20
C CYS A 109 -4.40 14.81 0.93
N TYR A 110 -5.09 14.69 -0.21
CA TYR A 110 -4.45 14.48 -1.50
C TYR A 110 -3.63 15.68 -1.99
N LYS A 111 -4.16 16.89 -1.86
CA LYS A 111 -3.52 18.12 -2.39
C LYS A 111 -2.43 18.69 -1.47
N GLN A 112 -2.59 18.55 -0.16
CA GLN A 112 -1.71 19.17 0.83
C GLN A 112 -1.27 18.13 1.89
N PRO A 113 -0.58 17.05 1.49
CA PRO A 113 -0.16 16.01 2.42
C PRO A 113 0.85 16.53 3.46
N GLU A 114 1.67 17.52 3.08
CA GLU A 114 2.68 18.15 3.94
C GLU A 114 2.06 19.01 5.06
N LEU A 115 0.76 19.31 4.97
CA LEU A 115 0.05 20.03 6.02
C LEU A 115 0.04 19.25 7.33
N PHE A 116 0.07 17.92 7.28
CA PHE A 116 -0.08 17.05 8.45
C PHE A 116 1.27 16.51 8.89
N HIS A 117 1.53 16.58 10.19
CA HIS A 117 2.79 16.08 10.76
C HIS A 117 2.62 14.75 11.48
N LEU A 118 1.39 14.41 11.88
CA LEU A 118 1.00 13.13 12.47
C LEU A 118 -0.36 12.74 11.93
N ILE A 119 -0.57 11.43 11.80
CA ILE A 119 -1.89 10.85 11.63
C ILE A 119 -2.16 9.95 12.83
N ILE A 120 -3.28 10.16 13.51
CA ILE A 120 -3.81 9.27 14.53
C ILE A 120 -5.00 8.55 13.92
N THR A 121 -4.95 7.21 13.88
CA THR A 121 -6.09 6.43 13.38
C THR A 121 -6.83 5.76 14.52
N LEU A 122 -8.16 5.88 14.57
CA LEU A 122 -9.02 5.17 15.51
C LEU A 122 -9.81 4.09 14.75
N GLY A 123 -9.42 2.83 14.91
CA GLY A 123 -10.06 1.69 14.25
C GLY A 123 -9.12 0.51 14.05
N GLY A 124 -9.44 -0.36 13.11
CA GLY A 124 -8.61 -1.52 12.76
C GLY A 124 -7.77 -1.31 11.50
N ASP A 125 -7.26 -2.40 10.95
CA ASP A 125 -6.40 -2.43 9.76
C ASP A 125 -7.01 -1.66 8.56
N GLY A 126 -8.33 -1.76 8.37
CA GLY A 126 -9.05 -1.05 7.31
C GLY A 126 -8.94 0.48 7.37
N THR A 127 -8.75 1.05 8.56
CA THR A 127 -8.56 2.49 8.77
C THR A 127 -7.16 2.93 8.34
N ILE A 128 -6.13 2.10 8.57
CA ILE A 128 -4.77 2.36 8.07
C ILE A 128 -4.74 2.23 6.54
N LEU A 129 -5.42 1.24 5.96
CA LEU A 129 -5.53 1.12 4.49
C LEU A 129 -6.26 2.32 3.86
N PHE A 130 -7.33 2.78 4.50
CA PHE A 130 -8.02 3.99 4.08
C PHE A 130 -7.09 5.20 4.11
N THR A 131 -6.34 5.36 5.21
CA THR A 131 -5.32 6.41 5.34
C THR A 131 -4.30 6.33 4.20
N SER A 132 -3.73 5.15 3.91
CA SER A 132 -2.80 4.99 2.78
C SER A 132 -3.41 5.42 1.43
N THR A 133 -4.72 5.21 1.24
CA THR A 133 -5.44 5.61 0.03
C THR A 133 -5.53 7.13 -0.10
N LEU A 134 -5.77 7.85 1.01
CA LEU A 134 -5.83 9.32 1.03
C LEU A 134 -4.48 9.99 0.65
N PHE A 135 -3.36 9.31 0.92
CA PHE A 135 -2.01 9.83 0.71
C PHE A 135 -1.29 9.08 -0.43
N GLN A 136 -1.54 9.47 -1.68
CA GLN A 136 -0.88 8.89 -2.87
C GLN A 136 0.55 9.41 -3.11
N SER A 137 1.08 10.28 -2.24
CA SER A 137 2.47 10.75 -2.28
C SER A 137 3.14 10.51 -0.92
N HIS A 138 3.71 11.53 -0.29
CA HIS A 138 4.25 11.43 1.07
C HIS A 138 3.13 11.11 2.06
N VAL A 139 3.38 10.13 2.93
CA VAL A 139 2.47 9.76 4.02
C VAL A 139 3.09 10.22 5.34
N PRO A 140 2.44 11.13 6.07
CA PRO A 140 2.87 11.48 7.42
C PRO A 140 2.92 10.25 8.34
N PRO A 141 3.76 10.23 9.38
CA PRO A 141 3.81 9.13 10.34
C PRO A 141 2.44 8.83 10.96
N ILE A 142 2.08 7.55 11.06
CA ILE A 142 0.81 7.08 11.58
C ILE A 142 1.00 6.46 12.97
N ILE A 143 0.24 6.88 13.96
CA ILE A 143 0.06 6.15 15.23
C ILE A 143 -1.36 5.55 15.27
N PRO A 144 -1.48 4.22 15.13
CA PRO A 144 -2.78 3.58 15.00
C PRO A 144 -3.29 2.96 16.30
N PHE A 145 -4.50 3.34 16.72
CA PHE A 145 -5.20 2.81 17.88
C PHE A 145 -6.38 1.93 17.48
N HIS A 146 -6.45 0.72 18.04
CA HIS A 146 -7.62 -0.16 17.97
C HIS A 146 -8.51 -0.04 19.20
N LEU A 147 -9.82 -0.28 19.03
CA LEU A 147 -10.83 -0.19 20.10
C LEU A 147 -11.49 -1.54 20.40
N GLY A 148 -11.02 -2.61 19.78
CA GLY A 148 -11.56 -3.96 19.90
C GLY A 148 -10.48 -4.99 19.63
N SER A 149 -10.79 -6.02 18.84
CA SER A 149 -9.84 -7.07 18.48
C SER A 149 -8.55 -6.52 17.86
N LEU A 150 -7.41 -7.05 18.32
CA LEU A 150 -6.09 -6.72 17.77
C LEU A 150 -6.03 -7.11 16.28
N GLY A 151 -5.44 -6.22 15.48
CA GLY A 151 -5.14 -6.44 14.05
C GLY A 151 -3.64 -6.58 13.80
N PHE A 152 -3.22 -6.49 12.54
CA PHE A 152 -1.81 -6.56 12.13
C PHE A 152 -1.15 -5.18 11.95
N LEU A 153 -1.95 -4.12 11.80
CA LEU A 153 -1.48 -2.76 11.53
C LEU A 153 -1.65 -1.81 12.70
N ALA A 154 -2.57 -2.10 13.63
CA ALA A 154 -2.86 -1.27 14.80
C ALA A 154 -2.43 -1.95 16.11
N PRO A 155 -1.19 -1.74 16.60
CA PRO A 155 -0.71 -2.35 17.84
C PRO A 155 -1.10 -1.60 19.14
N PHE A 156 -1.62 -0.38 19.07
CA PHE A 156 -1.96 0.40 20.27
C PHE A 156 -3.42 0.23 20.66
N LEU A 157 -3.71 0.01 21.94
CA LEU A 157 -5.06 -0.02 22.45
C LEU A 157 -5.52 1.41 22.76
N PHE A 158 -6.71 1.80 22.31
CA PHE A 158 -7.18 3.17 22.53
C PHE A 158 -7.35 3.52 24.01
N THR A 159 -7.51 2.56 24.93
CA THR A 159 -7.62 2.87 26.36
C THR A 159 -6.34 3.48 26.95
N SER A 160 -5.17 3.22 26.36
CA SER A 160 -3.86 3.77 26.77
C SER A 160 -3.39 4.96 25.93
N TYR A 161 -4.28 5.58 25.14
CA TYR A 161 -3.87 6.60 24.17
C TYR A 161 -3.14 7.79 24.78
N ARG A 162 -3.42 8.14 26.04
CA ARG A 162 -2.80 9.29 26.71
C ARG A 162 -1.35 9.00 27.03
N GLU A 163 -1.09 7.84 27.62
CA GLU A 163 0.25 7.37 27.98
C GLU A 163 1.12 7.21 26.72
N ASP A 164 0.55 6.61 25.67
CA ASP A 164 1.24 6.35 24.40
C ASP A 164 1.57 7.65 23.65
N LEU A 165 0.62 8.60 23.57
CA LEU A 165 0.85 9.90 22.93
C LEU A 165 1.77 10.79 23.77
N GLU A 166 1.73 10.71 25.10
CA GLU A 166 2.71 11.37 25.95
C GLU A 166 4.12 10.84 25.69
N ALA A 167 4.28 9.52 25.65
CA ALA A 167 5.56 8.91 25.30
C ALA A 167 6.03 9.37 23.91
N LEU A 168 5.13 9.50 22.94
CA LEU A 168 5.43 10.04 21.61
C LEU A 168 5.93 11.49 21.66
N PHE A 169 5.17 12.38 22.31
CA PHE A 169 5.48 13.81 22.36
C PHE A 169 6.71 14.13 23.22
N ASP A 170 6.99 13.32 24.23
CA ASP A 170 8.21 13.42 25.05
C ASP A 170 9.45 12.82 24.35
N GLY A 171 9.26 12.15 23.21
CA GLY A 171 10.32 11.46 22.48
C GLY A 171 10.75 10.13 23.10
N ARG A 172 9.98 9.55 24.02
CA ARG A 172 10.19 8.21 24.58
C ARG A 172 9.75 7.10 23.62
N LEU A 173 8.71 7.34 22.83
CA LEU A 173 8.23 6.43 21.78
C LEU A 173 8.83 6.82 20.43
N GLN A 174 9.83 6.07 19.98
CA GLN A 174 10.54 6.32 18.72
C GLN A 174 10.50 5.16 17.74
N ASN A 175 10.02 3.99 18.19
CA ASN A 175 10.02 2.79 17.38
C ASN A 175 9.00 2.93 16.25
N THR A 176 9.48 2.78 15.02
CA THR A 176 8.66 2.96 13.82
C THR A 176 8.98 1.88 12.81
N ALA A 177 7.95 1.29 12.23
CA ALA A 177 8.03 0.40 11.09
C ALA A 177 7.90 1.19 9.78
N ASN A 178 8.76 0.91 8.80
CA ASN A 178 8.64 1.45 7.44
C ASN A 178 8.00 0.40 6.54
N ARG A 179 6.70 0.48 6.36
CA ARG A 179 5.94 -0.48 5.55
C ARG A 179 6.03 -0.08 4.08
N MET A 180 6.58 -0.97 3.26
CA MET A 180 6.68 -0.75 1.83
C MET A 180 5.29 -0.63 1.18
N ARG A 181 5.21 0.14 0.10
CA ARG A 181 4.04 0.17 -0.79
C ARG A 181 4.42 -0.32 -2.18
N LEU A 182 3.45 -0.84 -2.92
CA LEU A 182 3.56 -1.08 -4.36
C LEU A 182 3.03 0.15 -5.12
N SER A 183 3.71 0.52 -6.19
CA SER A 183 3.24 1.48 -7.19
C SER A 183 2.75 0.70 -8.40
N CYS A 184 1.47 0.83 -8.73
CA CYS A 184 0.84 0.17 -9.86
C CYS A 184 0.40 1.21 -10.87
N THR A 185 0.97 1.16 -12.08
CA THR A 185 0.55 2.01 -13.19
C THR A 185 -0.24 1.20 -14.20
N VAL A 186 -1.44 1.67 -14.53
CA VAL A 186 -2.29 1.08 -15.56
C VAL A 186 -1.90 1.65 -16.92
N TYR A 187 -1.59 0.77 -17.85
CA TYR A 187 -1.28 1.09 -19.24
C TYR A 187 -2.44 0.67 -20.13
N ARG A 188 -2.98 1.63 -20.88
CA ARG A 188 -4.08 1.42 -21.80
C ARG A 188 -3.57 1.16 -23.20
N TYR A 189 -4.11 0.13 -23.84
CA TYR A 189 -3.86 -0.12 -25.25
C TYR A 189 -4.44 1.01 -26.11
N LYS A 190 -3.60 1.55 -26.99
CA LYS A 190 -3.96 2.47 -28.04
C LYS A 190 -3.59 1.80 -29.36
N HIS A 191 -4.62 1.54 -30.17
CA HIS A 191 -4.41 1.06 -31.53
C HIS A 191 -3.62 2.11 -32.31
N ASP A 192 -2.40 1.76 -32.72
CA ASP A 192 -1.60 2.61 -33.59
C ASP A 192 -1.98 2.30 -35.05
N PRO A 193 -2.68 3.22 -35.76
CA PRO A 193 -3.08 3.02 -37.15
C PRO A 193 -1.89 2.92 -38.11
N TYR A 194 -0.67 3.30 -37.71
CA TYR A 194 0.56 3.14 -38.50
C TYR A 194 1.27 1.81 -38.25
N CYS A 195 0.85 1.05 -37.23
CA CYS A 195 1.32 -0.30 -36.98
C CYS A 195 0.53 -1.30 -37.85
N VAL A 196 0.68 -1.18 -39.18
CA VAL A 196 0.03 -2.06 -40.16
C VAL A 196 0.92 -3.25 -40.49
N THR A 197 1.18 -4.13 -39.53
CA THR A 197 1.68 -5.48 -39.84
C THR A 197 0.52 -6.46 -39.77
N LYS A 198 -0.13 -6.69 -40.92
CA LYS A 198 -1.10 -7.77 -41.08
C LYS A 198 -0.38 -9.11 -40.88
N ALA A 199 -0.51 -9.65 -39.68
CA ALA A 199 -0.08 -10.98 -39.30
C ALA A 199 -1.15 -12.02 -39.69
N LYS A 200 -0.78 -13.06 -40.46
CA LYS A 200 -1.61 -14.26 -40.71
C LYS A 200 -0.99 -15.48 -40.03
N ARG A 201 -1.83 -16.34 -39.42
CA ARG A 201 -1.40 -17.63 -38.85
C ARG A 201 -1.21 -18.67 -39.96
N GLY A 202 -0.08 -19.38 -39.93
CA GLY A 202 0.18 -20.54 -40.78
C GLY A 202 -0.58 -21.77 -40.31
N ALA A 203 -1.07 -22.60 -41.24
CA ALA A 203 -2.02 -23.68 -40.96
C ALA A 203 -1.45 -24.94 -40.27
N GLN A 204 -0.12 -25.07 -40.11
CA GLN A 204 0.49 -26.30 -39.60
C GLN A 204 1.32 -26.16 -38.32
N ASP A 205 1.78 -24.96 -37.91
CA ASP A 205 2.71 -24.81 -36.76
C ASP A 205 2.48 -23.58 -35.86
N ASN A 206 1.27 -22.99 -35.80
CA ASN A 206 0.97 -21.84 -34.93
C ASN A 206 1.85 -20.57 -35.12
N THR A 207 2.68 -20.53 -36.16
CA THR A 207 3.57 -19.40 -36.47
C THR A 207 2.83 -18.25 -37.15
N VAL A 208 3.24 -17.03 -36.82
CA VAL A 208 2.65 -15.79 -37.32
C VAL A 208 3.53 -15.21 -38.43
N TRP A 209 2.93 -14.97 -39.60
CA TRP A 209 3.62 -14.48 -40.80
C TRP A 209 3.14 -13.07 -41.13
N THR A 210 4.05 -12.13 -41.41
CA THR A 210 3.68 -10.74 -41.77
C THR A 210 4.08 -10.40 -43.20
N HIS A 211 3.32 -9.49 -43.82
CA HIS A 211 3.52 -9.02 -45.19
C HIS A 211 3.98 -7.55 -45.18
N GLN A 212 5.21 -7.27 -45.62
CA GLN A 212 5.62 -5.89 -45.92
C GLN A 212 5.09 -5.50 -47.30
N SER A 213 4.06 -4.65 -47.35
CA SER A 213 3.81 -3.85 -48.55
C SER A 213 4.63 -2.58 -48.45
N ILE A 214 5.65 -2.45 -49.29
CA ILE A 214 6.41 -1.21 -49.45
C ILE A 214 5.43 -0.13 -49.92
N THR A 215 5.25 0.91 -49.12
CA THR A 215 4.47 2.10 -49.49
C THR A 215 5.27 2.97 -50.46
N SER A 216 4.58 3.52 -51.43
CA SER A 216 5.09 4.15 -52.66
C SER A 216 5.75 5.53 -52.51
N ASP A 217 6.43 5.83 -51.40
CA ASP A 217 7.20 7.07 -51.24
C ASP A 217 8.72 6.89 -51.46
N ASP A 218 9.21 5.66 -51.60
CA ASP A 218 10.63 5.36 -51.91
C ASP A 218 10.90 5.09 -53.41
N LYS A 219 10.13 5.71 -54.31
CA LYS A 219 10.28 5.52 -55.78
C LYS A 219 11.25 6.48 -56.47
N MET A 220 12.15 7.15 -55.73
CA MET A 220 13.24 7.92 -56.33
C MET A 220 14.60 7.37 -55.90
N ASN A 221 14.93 6.18 -56.41
CA ASN A 221 16.28 5.80 -56.88
C ASN A 221 16.35 4.28 -57.04
N GLN A 222 15.99 3.78 -58.21
CA GLN A 222 16.56 2.54 -58.76
C GLN A 222 16.15 2.38 -60.22
N THR A 223 17.13 2.53 -61.10
CA THR A 223 17.10 2.01 -62.46
C THR A 223 17.28 0.49 -62.44
N SER A 224 16.44 -0.19 -63.23
CA SER A 224 16.69 -1.48 -63.90
C SER A 224 17.17 -2.67 -63.06
N GLU A 225 16.25 -3.54 -62.65
CA GLU A 225 16.02 -4.87 -63.26
C GLU A 225 14.93 -5.62 -62.49
N SER A 226 14.08 -6.32 -63.24
CA SER A 226 12.89 -7.00 -62.77
C SER A 226 13.18 -8.35 -62.12
N SER A 227 12.73 -8.56 -60.89
CA SER A 227 12.19 -9.85 -60.45
C SER A 227 11.27 -9.68 -59.23
N ASN A 228 9.98 -9.95 -59.41
CA ASN A 228 9.00 -10.09 -58.34
C ASN A 228 9.47 -11.17 -57.35
N LEU A 229 9.76 -10.79 -56.10
CA LEU A 229 10.02 -11.72 -55.01
C LEU A 229 9.13 -11.36 -53.82
N HIS A 230 7.95 -11.98 -53.79
CA HIS A 230 7.08 -12.06 -52.62
C HIS A 230 7.80 -12.86 -51.53
N LYS A 231 8.36 -12.19 -50.51
CA LYS A 231 9.09 -12.84 -49.43
C LYS A 231 8.23 -12.88 -48.16
N TRP A 232 7.79 -14.08 -47.79
CA TRP A 232 7.16 -14.37 -46.51
C TRP A 232 8.24 -14.77 -45.49
N GLU A 233 8.23 -14.23 -44.27
CA GLU A 233 9.16 -14.64 -43.20
C GLU A 233 8.42 -15.08 -41.92
N LEU A 234 8.94 -16.16 -41.32
CA LEU A 234 8.44 -16.89 -40.16
C LEU A 234 8.76 -16.14 -38.86
N MET A 235 7.76 -15.72 -38.07
CA MET A 235 8.02 -15.44 -36.66
C MET A 235 7.94 -16.73 -35.86
N GLU A 236 9.09 -17.30 -35.51
CA GLU A 236 9.26 -17.92 -34.20
C GLU A 236 10.70 -17.85 -33.68
N THR A 237 10.78 -17.44 -32.40
CA THR A 237 11.76 -17.87 -31.38
C THR A 237 13.25 -17.93 -31.74
N THR A 238 13.78 -16.92 -32.45
CA THR A 238 15.25 -16.75 -32.60
C THR A 238 15.76 -15.31 -32.59
N TRP A 239 14.91 -14.29 -32.78
CA TRP A 239 15.31 -12.87 -32.74
C TRP A 239 15.75 -12.41 -31.33
N MET A 240 15.12 -12.95 -30.27
CA MET A 240 15.53 -12.71 -28.89
C MET A 240 16.91 -13.29 -28.54
N ARG A 241 17.41 -14.29 -29.27
CA ARG A 241 18.69 -14.95 -28.93
C ARG A 241 19.90 -14.34 -29.65
N LYS A 242 19.71 -13.68 -30.80
CA LYS A 242 20.79 -13.02 -31.57
C LYS A 242 21.04 -11.57 -31.14
N ALA A 243 20.04 -10.86 -30.62
CA ALA A 243 20.22 -9.49 -30.11
C ALA A 243 21.22 -9.41 -28.93
N PHE A 244 21.38 -10.49 -28.14
CA PHE A 244 22.30 -10.54 -26.99
C PHE A 244 23.73 -11.04 -27.28
N LYS A 245 24.09 -11.39 -28.52
CA LYS A 245 25.46 -11.88 -28.83
C LYS A 245 26.30 -10.97 -29.73
N GLN A 246 25.77 -9.86 -30.25
CA GLN A 246 26.53 -8.98 -31.16
C GLN A 246 26.79 -7.55 -30.65
N SER A 247 26.26 -7.12 -29.51
CA SER A 247 26.51 -5.77 -28.97
C SER A 247 27.80 -5.63 -28.13
N ALA A 248 28.62 -6.68 -27.99
CA ALA A 248 29.83 -6.63 -27.17
C ALA A 248 31.12 -6.17 -27.90
N LYS A 249 31.07 -5.74 -29.17
CA LYS A 249 32.27 -5.21 -29.85
C LYS A 249 31.94 -4.07 -30.81
N LYS A 250 32.61 -2.92 -30.56
CA LYS A 250 32.67 -1.66 -31.34
C LYS A 250 31.42 -0.75 -31.16
N TYR A 251 31.48 0.50 -30.70
CA TYR A 251 32.50 1.54 -30.80
C TYR A 251 32.50 2.48 -29.57
N VAL A 252 33.67 3.06 -29.33
CA VAL A 252 33.95 4.18 -28.41
C VAL A 252 33.74 5.50 -29.17
N LYS A 253 32.89 6.40 -28.65
CA LYS A 253 33.15 7.85 -28.33
C LYS A 253 31.85 8.65 -28.15
N ASP A 254 31.78 9.36 -27.02
CA ASP A 254 31.16 10.69 -26.73
C ASP A 254 29.82 11.06 -27.39
N GLU A 255 28.77 11.56 -26.73
CA GLU A 255 28.50 12.09 -25.38
C GLU A 255 26.96 12.15 -25.24
N GLY A 256 26.42 11.98 -24.02
CA GLY A 256 25.02 12.31 -23.68
C GLY A 256 24.15 11.12 -23.26
N LEU A 257 24.02 10.93 -21.94
CA LEU A 257 23.13 9.96 -21.27
C LEU A 257 21.66 10.15 -21.68
N LEU A 258 21.13 9.24 -22.48
CA LEU A 258 19.70 8.99 -22.63
C LEU A 258 19.48 7.49 -22.48
N ASP A 259 18.73 7.09 -21.45
CA ASP A 259 18.25 5.72 -21.28
C ASP A 259 17.53 5.27 -22.56
N GLU A 260 18.00 4.19 -23.18
CA GLU A 260 17.36 3.59 -24.35
C GLU A 260 15.97 3.08 -23.97
N LYS A 261 14.94 3.82 -24.39
CA LYS A 261 13.53 3.48 -24.19
C LYS A 261 13.20 2.17 -24.93
N ILE A 262 12.75 1.16 -24.20
CA ILE A 262 11.98 0.05 -24.78
C ILE A 262 10.56 0.56 -25.01
N THR A 263 10.29 1.03 -26.22
CA THR A 263 8.96 1.48 -26.67
C THR A 263 8.18 0.32 -27.30
N CYS A 264 7.25 -0.26 -26.55
CA CYS A 264 6.05 -0.84 -27.17
C CYS A 264 5.06 0.31 -27.43
N TYR A 265 5.13 0.93 -28.62
CA TYR A 265 4.42 2.17 -29.00
C TYR A 265 2.88 2.11 -28.96
N SER A 266 2.28 0.97 -28.61
CA SER A 266 0.83 0.77 -28.60
C SER A 266 0.17 0.91 -27.23
N THR A 267 0.90 1.31 -26.18
CA THR A 267 0.31 1.50 -24.85
C THR A 267 0.69 2.83 -24.23
N VAL A 268 -0.25 3.44 -23.50
CA VAL A 268 -0.05 4.73 -22.83
C VAL A 268 -0.34 4.60 -21.34
N PRO A 269 0.49 5.19 -20.46
CA PRO A 269 0.19 5.22 -19.03
C PRO A 269 -1.07 6.07 -18.79
N ALA A 270 -2.00 5.56 -18.00
CA ALA A 270 -3.24 6.26 -17.67
C ALA A 270 -3.23 6.78 -16.23
N GLN A 271 -3.18 5.88 -15.25
CA GLN A 271 -3.29 6.22 -13.83
C GLN A 271 -2.31 5.37 -13.01
N THR A 272 -1.80 5.93 -11.92
CA THR A 272 -0.89 5.27 -10.99
C THR A 272 -1.48 5.28 -9.59
N PHE A 273 -1.41 4.14 -8.91
CA PHE A 273 -1.91 3.94 -7.55
C PHE A 273 -0.82 3.38 -6.64
N HIS A 274 -0.76 3.90 -5.42
CA HIS A 274 0.12 3.42 -4.36
C HIS A 274 -0.69 2.58 -3.36
N VAL A 275 -0.23 1.34 -3.15
CA VAL A 275 -0.97 0.27 -2.49
C VAL A 275 -0.16 -0.28 -1.32
N LEU A 276 -0.78 -0.43 -0.16
CA LEU A 276 -0.10 -0.93 1.04
C LEU A 276 -0.12 -2.45 1.14
N ASN A 277 -1.28 -3.09 0.91
CA ASN A 277 -1.45 -4.52 1.04
C ASN A 277 -1.25 -5.22 -0.30
N GLU A 278 -2.23 -5.15 -1.20
CA GLU A 278 -2.21 -5.92 -2.44
C GLU A 278 -2.93 -5.30 -3.62
N ILE A 279 -2.44 -5.70 -4.80
CA ILE A 279 -3.05 -5.48 -6.10
C ILE A 279 -3.62 -6.83 -6.55
N ILE A 280 -4.92 -6.86 -6.82
CA ILE A 280 -5.62 -8.07 -7.25
C ILE A 280 -6.06 -7.89 -8.69
N VAL A 281 -5.70 -8.82 -9.57
CA VAL A 281 -6.26 -8.90 -10.92
C VAL A 281 -7.14 -10.15 -11.00
N ASP A 282 -8.46 -9.96 -11.09
CA ASP A 282 -9.43 -11.04 -11.09
C ASP A 282 -10.35 -11.03 -12.34
N ARG A 283 -11.08 -12.13 -12.55
CA ARG A 283 -12.05 -12.28 -13.65
C ARG A 283 -13.30 -11.39 -13.52
N GLY A 284 -13.49 -10.71 -12.39
CA GLY A 284 -14.68 -9.93 -12.07
C GLY A 284 -15.97 -10.76 -12.17
N PRO A 285 -17.03 -10.25 -12.81
CA PRO A 285 -18.32 -10.93 -12.92
C PRO A 285 -18.32 -12.06 -13.97
N SER A 286 -17.25 -12.22 -14.75
CA SER A 286 -17.16 -13.28 -15.77
C SER A 286 -17.25 -14.65 -15.11
N SER A 287 -18.09 -15.55 -15.65
CA SER A 287 -18.14 -16.96 -15.23
C SER A 287 -16.93 -17.76 -15.67
N ASN A 288 -16.24 -17.31 -16.73
CA ASN A 288 -15.03 -17.95 -17.22
C ASN A 288 -13.80 -17.45 -16.45
N MET A 289 -12.83 -18.34 -16.32
CA MET A 289 -11.51 -18.06 -15.77
C MET A 289 -10.80 -16.90 -16.48
N SER A 290 -10.04 -16.12 -15.72
CA SER A 290 -9.15 -15.09 -16.27
C SER A 290 -7.98 -15.74 -17.00
N MET A 291 -7.56 -15.12 -18.11
CA MET A 291 -6.34 -15.44 -18.81
C MET A 291 -5.44 -14.22 -18.72
N LEU A 292 -4.33 -14.32 -17.99
CA LEU A 292 -3.38 -13.21 -17.79
C LEU A 292 -1.97 -13.69 -18.16
N GLU A 293 -1.16 -12.81 -18.72
CA GLU A 293 0.26 -13.08 -18.91
C GLU A 293 1.07 -12.33 -17.86
N LEU A 294 1.85 -13.08 -17.08
CA LEU A 294 2.69 -12.54 -16.03
C LEU A 294 4.13 -12.47 -16.51
N PHE A 295 4.73 -11.29 -16.38
CA PHE A 295 6.13 -11.04 -16.69
C PHE A 295 6.87 -10.52 -15.45
N GLY A 296 8.10 -10.98 -15.29
CA GLY A 296 9.09 -10.40 -14.37
C GLY A 296 10.16 -9.71 -15.21
N ASP A 297 10.28 -8.40 -15.03
CA ASP A 297 11.01 -7.50 -15.92
C ASP A 297 10.54 -7.69 -17.37
N GLU A 298 11.44 -8.07 -18.27
CA GLU A 298 11.11 -8.32 -19.68
C GLU A 298 10.97 -9.82 -20.01
N ARG A 299 10.88 -10.69 -18.99
CA ARG A 299 10.75 -12.14 -19.17
C ARG A 299 9.34 -12.60 -18.85
N HIS A 300 8.73 -13.32 -19.79
CA HIS A 300 7.49 -14.04 -19.55
C HIS A 300 7.74 -15.13 -18.50
N LEU A 301 6.99 -15.09 -17.40
CA LEU A 301 7.08 -16.07 -16.33
C LEU A 301 6.09 -17.21 -16.57
N THR A 302 4.82 -16.87 -16.77
CA THR A 302 3.75 -17.84 -17.00
C THR A 302 2.50 -17.16 -17.54
N THR A 303 1.61 -17.98 -18.10
CA THR A 303 0.24 -17.57 -18.41
C THR A 303 -0.68 -18.09 -17.32
N VAL A 304 -1.27 -17.18 -16.57
CA VAL A 304 -2.21 -17.47 -15.48
C VAL A 304 -3.57 -17.82 -16.06
N GLN A 305 -4.03 -19.02 -15.72
CA GLN A 305 -5.41 -19.44 -15.88
C GLN A 305 -5.97 -19.72 -14.49
N ALA A 306 -6.69 -18.74 -13.95
CA ALA A 306 -7.14 -18.73 -12.56
C ALA A 306 -8.37 -17.83 -12.39
N ASP A 307 -8.97 -17.82 -11.20
CA ASP A 307 -9.93 -16.76 -10.86
C ASP A 307 -9.25 -15.39 -10.83
N GLY A 308 -7.97 -15.36 -10.45
CA GLY A 308 -7.13 -14.17 -10.53
C GLY A 308 -5.71 -14.37 -10.04
N LEU A 309 -5.02 -13.26 -9.86
CA LEU A 309 -3.66 -13.16 -9.35
C LEU A 309 -3.57 -12.03 -8.32
N CYS A 310 -3.00 -12.33 -7.16
CA CYS A 310 -2.74 -11.37 -6.08
C CYS A 310 -1.25 -11.03 -6.04
N ILE A 311 -0.92 -9.75 -6.10
CA ILE A 311 0.42 -9.21 -5.93
C ILE A 311 0.45 -8.39 -4.65
N ALA A 312 1.07 -8.93 -3.59
CA ALA A 312 1.02 -8.35 -2.25
C ALA A 312 2.40 -7.89 -1.76
N THR A 313 2.43 -6.91 -0.86
CA THR A 313 3.60 -6.59 -0.05
C THR A 313 3.77 -7.59 1.09
N ALA A 314 4.88 -7.54 1.81
CA ALA A 314 5.03 -8.28 3.07
C ALA A 314 3.95 -7.91 4.09
N THR A 315 3.48 -6.65 4.10
CA THR A 315 2.37 -6.23 4.97
C THR A 315 1.04 -6.86 4.52
N GLY A 316 0.78 -6.94 3.21
CA GLY A 316 -0.40 -7.63 2.67
C GLY A 316 -0.36 -9.16 2.75
N SER A 317 0.75 -9.75 3.23
CA SER A 317 0.88 -11.20 3.35
C SER A 317 -0.12 -11.83 4.32
N THR A 318 -0.63 -11.05 5.29
CA THR A 318 -1.65 -11.46 6.28
C THR A 318 -3.08 -11.13 5.84
N ALA A 319 -3.25 -10.45 4.70
CA ALA A 319 -4.54 -10.04 4.15
C ALA A 319 -5.03 -11.05 3.11
N TYR A 320 -5.46 -10.60 1.93
CA TYR A 320 -6.08 -11.49 0.95
C TYR A 320 -5.12 -12.55 0.39
N SER A 321 -3.82 -12.25 0.35
CA SER A 321 -2.78 -13.23 0.00
C SER A 321 -2.82 -14.46 0.92
N LEU A 322 -3.02 -14.28 2.24
CA LEU A 322 -3.10 -15.39 3.19
C LEU A 322 -4.31 -16.30 2.86
N SER A 323 -5.46 -15.69 2.57
CA SER A 323 -6.68 -16.42 2.20
C SER A 323 -6.53 -17.21 0.91
N ALA A 324 -5.74 -16.71 -0.04
CA ALA A 324 -5.42 -17.40 -1.29
C ALA A 324 -4.30 -18.47 -1.14
N GLY A 325 -3.82 -18.73 0.07
CA GLY A 325 -2.79 -19.74 0.36
C GLY A 325 -1.35 -19.23 0.29
N GLY A 326 -1.14 -17.92 0.26
CA GLY A 326 0.17 -17.28 0.35
C GLY A 326 0.84 -17.49 1.71
N THR A 327 2.16 -17.26 1.75
CA THR A 327 2.94 -17.34 2.99
C THR A 327 2.85 -16.05 3.80
N LEU A 328 2.95 -16.16 5.12
CA LEU A 328 3.20 -15.04 6.01
C LEU A 328 4.61 -14.49 5.77
N ALA A 329 4.74 -13.16 5.74
CA ALA A 329 6.01 -12.45 5.65
C ALA A 329 6.06 -11.35 6.71
N HIS A 330 7.23 -11.19 7.35
CA HIS A 330 7.43 -10.12 8.32
C HIS A 330 7.44 -8.76 7.61
N PRO A 331 6.81 -7.70 8.15
CA PRO A 331 6.61 -6.41 7.46
C PRO A 331 7.91 -5.70 7.05
N ASP A 332 9.03 -5.94 7.74
CA ASP A 332 10.34 -5.39 7.38
C ASP A 332 10.98 -6.06 6.14
N MET A 333 10.43 -7.19 5.68
CA MET A 333 10.93 -7.86 4.49
C MET A 333 10.58 -7.07 3.23
N GLN A 334 11.60 -6.64 2.49
CA GLN A 334 11.46 -5.98 1.20
C GLN A 334 11.21 -7.02 0.10
N CYS A 335 9.97 -7.50 -0.01
CA CYS A 335 9.59 -8.52 -0.98
C CYS A 335 8.18 -8.29 -1.54
N THR A 336 7.95 -8.85 -2.73
CA THR A 336 6.65 -8.88 -3.38
C THR A 336 6.18 -10.33 -3.47
N LEU A 337 4.99 -10.60 -2.96
CA LEU A 337 4.36 -11.91 -3.00
C LEU A 337 3.51 -12.01 -4.26
N VAL A 338 3.64 -13.11 -4.98
CA VAL A 338 2.80 -13.46 -6.12
C VAL A 338 2.00 -14.69 -5.74
N THR A 339 0.71 -14.52 -5.53
CA THR A 339 -0.19 -15.55 -5.02
C THR A 339 -1.34 -15.75 -6.01
N PRO A 340 -1.42 -16.90 -6.71
CA PRO A 340 -2.55 -17.17 -7.61
C PRO A 340 -3.84 -17.42 -6.82
N ILE A 341 -4.97 -16.97 -7.37
CA ILE A 341 -6.29 -17.15 -6.75
C ILE A 341 -7.02 -18.26 -7.50
N CYS A 342 -7.18 -19.42 -6.85
CA CYS A 342 -7.83 -20.62 -7.43
C CYS A 342 -7.30 -20.97 -8.84
N PRO A 343 -6.00 -21.27 -9.02
CA PRO A 343 -5.43 -21.59 -10.32
C PRO A 343 -5.90 -22.96 -10.84
N HIS A 344 -6.14 -23.07 -12.14
CA HIS A 344 -6.46 -24.34 -12.81
C HIS A 344 -5.18 -25.11 -13.17
N THR A 345 -4.32 -25.28 -12.17
CA THR A 345 -3.11 -26.09 -12.22
C THR A 345 -2.67 -26.42 -10.80
N LEU A 346 -2.14 -27.62 -10.60
CA LEU A 346 -1.64 -28.07 -9.29
C LEU A 346 -0.25 -27.53 -8.96
N SER A 347 0.49 -27.02 -9.95
CA SER A 347 1.89 -26.61 -9.79
C SER A 347 2.09 -25.12 -9.58
N PHE A 348 1.04 -24.30 -9.75
CA PHE A 348 1.17 -22.85 -9.57
C PHE A 348 1.07 -22.49 -8.08
N ARG A 349 2.22 -22.56 -7.41
CA ARG A 349 2.37 -22.22 -5.99
C ARG A 349 2.71 -20.74 -5.82
N PRO A 350 2.35 -20.14 -4.67
CA PRO A 350 2.77 -18.79 -4.33
C PRO A 350 4.30 -18.65 -4.34
N MET A 351 4.80 -17.49 -4.76
CA MET A 351 6.22 -17.19 -4.80
C MET A 351 6.52 -15.84 -4.16
N LEU A 352 7.73 -15.72 -3.62
CA LEU A 352 8.30 -14.46 -3.13
C LEU A 352 9.32 -13.97 -4.15
N LEU A 353 9.19 -12.72 -4.54
CA LEU A 353 10.11 -12.03 -5.45
C LEU A 353 10.83 -10.90 -4.71
N PRO A 354 12.10 -10.63 -5.03
CA PRO A 354 12.78 -9.41 -4.59
C PRO A 354 12.03 -8.17 -5.03
N SER A 355 12.02 -7.14 -4.18
CA SER A 355 11.32 -5.87 -4.45
C SER A 355 11.93 -5.07 -5.63
N SER A 356 13.13 -5.41 -6.08
CA SER A 356 13.77 -4.78 -7.25
C SER A 356 13.17 -5.21 -8.60
N ILE A 357 12.43 -6.32 -8.64
CA ILE A 357 11.84 -6.83 -9.89
C ILE A 357 10.60 -6.01 -10.24
N SER A 358 10.50 -5.61 -11.51
CA SER A 358 9.27 -5.01 -12.04
C SER A 358 8.31 -6.09 -12.53
N ILE A 359 7.09 -6.09 -12.03
CA ILE A 359 6.08 -7.09 -12.41
C ILE A 359 5.15 -6.45 -13.44
N ARG A 360 4.87 -7.17 -14.53
CA ARG A 360 3.88 -6.75 -15.55
C ARG A 360 2.82 -7.83 -15.69
N ILE A 361 1.55 -7.44 -15.58
CA ILE A 361 0.41 -8.32 -15.81
C ILE A 361 -0.36 -7.79 -17.01
N PHE A 362 -0.41 -8.57 -18.08
CA PHE A 362 -1.04 -8.21 -19.35
C PHE A 362 -2.29 -9.05 -19.60
N VAL A 363 -3.34 -8.40 -20.12
CA VAL A 363 -4.54 -9.08 -20.58
C VAL A 363 -4.37 -9.37 -22.09
N PRO A 364 -4.18 -10.63 -22.50
CA PRO A 364 -3.90 -10.96 -23.90
C PRO A 364 -5.07 -10.64 -24.83
N PHE A 365 -4.77 -10.31 -26.09
CA PHE A 365 -5.79 -10.06 -27.12
C PHE A 365 -6.71 -11.25 -27.39
N GLY A 366 -6.21 -12.48 -27.15
CA GLY A 366 -6.99 -13.70 -27.23
C GLY A 366 -7.88 -13.97 -26.01
N SER A 367 -7.84 -13.13 -24.96
CA SER A 367 -8.71 -13.30 -23.80
C SER A 367 -10.17 -13.10 -24.19
N ARG A 368 -11.01 -14.08 -23.83
CA ARG A 368 -12.45 -14.04 -24.11
C ARG A 368 -13.19 -12.95 -23.32
N HIS A 369 -12.63 -12.52 -22.20
CA HIS A 369 -13.25 -11.57 -21.28
C HIS A 369 -12.23 -10.55 -20.76
N VAL A 370 -12.75 -9.43 -20.30
CA VAL A 370 -12.00 -8.41 -19.55
C VAL A 370 -11.61 -8.94 -18.17
N SER A 371 -10.60 -8.33 -17.57
CA SER A 371 -10.22 -8.58 -16.17
C SER A 371 -10.41 -7.31 -15.35
N TYR A 372 -10.38 -7.43 -14.03
CA TYR A 372 -10.54 -6.29 -13.13
C TYR A 372 -9.36 -6.21 -12.18
N CYS A 373 -8.76 -5.03 -12.10
CA CYS A 373 -7.70 -4.71 -11.16
C CYS A 373 -8.30 -4.02 -9.93
N ARG A 374 -7.94 -4.47 -8.73
CA ARG A 374 -8.30 -3.84 -7.46
C ARG A 374 -7.06 -3.43 -6.67
N PHE A 375 -7.18 -2.34 -5.93
CA PHE A 375 -6.11 -1.77 -5.10
C PHE A 375 -6.59 -1.67 -3.65
N ASP A 376 -5.93 -2.35 -2.71
CA ASP A 376 -6.29 -2.39 -1.28
C ASP A 376 -7.79 -2.66 -1.01
N GLY A 377 -8.43 -3.46 -1.89
CA GLY A 377 -9.84 -3.87 -1.75
C GLY A 377 -10.90 -2.80 -2.05
N ARG A 378 -10.53 -1.61 -2.53
CA ARG A 378 -11.50 -0.53 -2.86
C ARG A 378 -11.56 -0.24 -4.36
N ASN A 379 -10.59 0.53 -4.85
CA ASN A 379 -10.58 1.04 -6.21
C ASN A 379 -10.58 -0.12 -7.21
N ARG A 380 -11.55 -0.14 -8.13
CA ARG A 380 -11.69 -1.18 -9.15
C ARG A 380 -11.59 -0.58 -10.55
N ILE A 381 -10.67 -1.10 -11.34
CA ILE A 381 -10.45 -0.69 -12.73
C ILE A 381 -10.63 -1.89 -13.65
N GLU A 382 -11.46 -1.74 -14.67
CA GLU A 382 -11.55 -2.72 -15.76
C GLU A 382 -10.30 -2.67 -16.62
N LEU A 383 -9.69 -3.82 -16.89
CA LEU A 383 -8.58 -4.04 -17.83
C LEU A 383 -9.11 -4.76 -19.07
N LYS A 384 -8.99 -4.09 -20.22
CA LYS A 384 -9.43 -4.64 -21.51
C LYS A 384 -8.29 -5.42 -22.18
N GLN A 385 -8.63 -6.16 -23.22
CA GLN A 385 -7.64 -6.85 -24.04
C GLN A 385 -6.59 -5.86 -24.59
N GLY A 386 -5.31 -6.19 -24.40
CA GLY A 386 -4.18 -5.32 -24.75
C GLY A 386 -3.73 -4.40 -23.62
N ASP A 387 -4.53 -4.19 -22.59
CA ASP A 387 -4.11 -3.42 -21.42
C ASP A 387 -3.14 -4.23 -20.56
N HIS A 388 -2.26 -3.54 -19.85
CA HIS A 388 -1.46 -4.14 -18.80
C HIS A 388 -1.31 -3.22 -17.61
N ILE A 389 -0.91 -3.81 -16.49
CA ILE A 389 -0.43 -3.07 -15.33
C ILE A 389 1.05 -3.33 -15.14
N LYS A 390 1.78 -2.30 -14.71
CA LYS A 390 3.18 -2.38 -14.30
C LYS A 390 3.27 -2.07 -12.80
N ILE A 391 3.84 -2.99 -12.05
CA ILE A 391 3.94 -2.94 -10.60
C ILE A 391 5.43 -2.84 -10.23
N THR A 392 5.76 -1.85 -9.42
CA THR A 392 7.10 -1.64 -8.86
C THR A 392 7.00 -1.26 -7.39
N VAL A 393 8.11 -1.16 -6.69
CA VAL A 393 8.12 -0.54 -5.35
C VAL A 393 7.77 0.93 -5.45
N SER A 394 6.95 1.40 -4.52
CA SER A 394 6.63 2.81 -4.34
C SER A 394 7.80 3.55 -3.70
N PRO A 395 8.13 4.78 -4.15
CA PRO A 395 9.11 5.62 -3.46
C PRO A 395 8.58 6.15 -2.12
N TYR A 396 7.28 5.99 -1.85
CA TYR A 396 6.61 6.49 -0.66
C TYR A 396 6.16 5.34 0.25
N PRO A 397 7.00 4.90 1.22
CA PRO A 397 6.58 3.94 2.24
C PRO A 397 5.63 4.58 3.25
N VAL A 398 4.88 3.75 3.98
CA VAL A 398 4.04 4.17 5.10
C VAL A 398 4.81 3.97 6.39
N LYS A 399 5.05 5.05 7.12
CA LYS A 399 5.72 5.00 8.42
C LYS A 399 4.67 4.86 9.53
N THR A 400 4.73 3.78 10.29
CA THR A 400 3.82 3.52 11.43
C THR A 400 4.60 3.43 12.73
N TYR A 401 4.12 4.03 13.82
CA TYR A 401 4.67 3.79 15.14
C TYR A 401 4.38 2.36 15.59
N SER A 402 5.33 1.79 16.33
CA SER A 402 5.25 0.46 16.96
C SER A 402 5.11 0.64 18.47
N SER A 403 4.30 -0.21 19.11
CA SER A 403 4.05 -0.12 20.55
C SER A 403 5.29 -0.54 21.34
N CYS A 404 5.87 -1.68 20.97
CA CYS A 404 7.14 -2.15 21.54
C CYS A 404 8.25 -2.11 20.49
N ASP A 405 8.23 -3.02 19.54
CA ASP A 405 9.10 -3.07 18.38
C ASP A 405 8.34 -3.74 17.24
N THR A 406 8.82 -3.56 16.00
CA THR A 406 8.11 -4.08 14.83
C THR A 406 7.97 -5.61 14.87
N SER A 407 8.95 -6.32 15.44
CA SER A 407 8.92 -7.77 15.53
C SER A 407 8.01 -8.32 16.62
N ASN A 408 8.05 -7.82 17.87
CA ASN A 408 7.13 -8.33 18.89
C ASN A 408 5.69 -7.88 18.62
N ASP A 409 5.46 -6.68 18.07
CA ASP A 409 4.12 -6.28 17.61
C ASP A 409 3.59 -7.32 16.60
N TRP A 410 4.41 -7.67 15.60
CA TRP A 410 4.02 -8.66 14.58
C TRP A 410 3.84 -10.07 15.15
N PHE A 411 4.74 -10.56 16.01
CA PHE A 411 4.59 -11.87 16.64
C PHE A 411 3.33 -11.96 17.51
N SER A 412 3.03 -10.90 18.26
CA SER A 412 1.84 -10.81 19.09
C SER A 412 0.59 -10.88 18.22
N SER A 413 0.53 -10.10 17.13
CA SER A 413 -0.59 -10.15 16.16
C SER A 413 -0.72 -11.52 15.50
N VAL A 414 0.37 -12.18 15.10
CA VAL A 414 0.31 -13.54 14.53
C VAL A 414 -0.24 -14.55 15.54
N GLN A 415 0.15 -14.46 16.80
CA GLN A 415 -0.33 -15.36 17.85
C GLN A 415 -1.79 -15.09 18.23
N SER A 416 -2.20 -13.84 18.39
CA SER A 416 -3.56 -13.49 18.81
C SER A 416 -4.58 -13.61 17.68
N CYS A 417 -4.24 -13.14 16.47
CA CYS A 417 -5.19 -13.05 15.37
C CYS A 417 -5.32 -14.38 14.61
N LEU A 418 -4.24 -15.14 14.46
CA LEU A 418 -4.25 -16.41 13.70
C LEU A 418 -4.20 -17.65 14.59
N LEU A 419 -4.04 -17.48 15.92
CA LEU A 419 -3.79 -18.59 16.84
C LEU A 419 -2.66 -19.49 16.32
N TRP A 420 -1.62 -18.86 15.76
CA TRP A 420 -0.66 -19.53 14.90
C TRP A 420 0.04 -20.68 15.63
N ASN A 421 -0.14 -21.88 15.09
CA ASN A 421 0.43 -23.12 15.64
C ASN A 421 0.15 -23.31 17.14
N ASN A 422 -1.01 -22.87 17.63
CA ASN A 422 -1.43 -23.14 19.00
C ASN A 422 -1.62 -24.65 19.20
N ARG A 423 -0.73 -25.26 19.99
CA ARG A 423 -0.73 -26.70 20.29
C ARG A 423 -0.95 -26.94 21.76
N GLN A 424 -1.77 -27.94 22.07
CA GLN A 424 -1.74 -28.53 23.40
C GLN A 424 -0.37 -29.16 23.63
N ARG A 425 0.29 -28.81 24.74
CA ARG A 425 1.57 -29.41 25.12
C ARG A 425 1.35 -30.92 25.30
N GLN A 426 2.10 -31.72 24.55
CA GLN A 426 2.11 -33.16 24.76
C GLN A 426 2.69 -33.44 26.15
N LYS A 427 1.97 -34.22 26.96
CA LYS A 427 2.48 -34.66 28.27
C LYS A 427 3.72 -35.50 28.06
N SER A 428 4.74 -35.31 28.90
CA SER A 428 5.94 -36.14 28.85
C SER A 428 5.58 -37.60 29.16
N PHE A 429 6.19 -38.53 28.43
CA PHE A 429 6.08 -39.97 28.71
C PHE A 429 6.70 -40.36 30.06
N VAL A 430 7.51 -39.48 30.66
CA VAL A 430 8.07 -39.70 31.99
C VAL A 430 7.02 -39.28 33.02
N VAL A 431 6.41 -40.28 33.68
CA VAL A 431 5.77 -40.09 34.98
C VAL A 431 6.90 -39.89 35.98
N VAL A 432 7.36 -38.65 36.15
CA VAL A 432 8.11 -38.31 37.36
C VAL A 432 7.05 -38.13 38.44
N GLU A 433 6.95 -39.08 39.36
CA GLU A 433 6.33 -38.86 40.67
C GLU A 433 7.16 -37.80 41.42
N GLY A 434 7.00 -36.55 41.03
CA GLY A 434 7.70 -35.41 41.59
C GLY A 434 6.67 -34.35 41.96
N ASP A 435 6.54 -34.11 43.26
CA ASP A 435 5.64 -33.19 43.96
C ASP A 435 4.84 -32.23 43.06
N GLN A 436 3.52 -32.47 43.01
CA GLN A 436 2.53 -31.66 42.31
C GLN A 436 2.61 -30.15 42.64
N MET A 437 3.21 -29.77 43.78
CA MET A 437 3.44 -28.38 44.17
C MET A 437 4.49 -27.64 43.32
N LYS A 438 5.51 -28.31 42.79
CA LYS A 438 6.53 -27.65 41.94
C LYS A 438 6.05 -27.43 40.51
N GLN A 439 5.21 -28.32 39.97
CA GLN A 439 4.60 -28.15 38.64
C GLN A 439 3.67 -26.94 38.58
N LYS A 440 2.78 -26.74 39.57
CA LYS A 440 1.90 -25.56 39.64
C LYS A 440 2.68 -24.24 39.70
N LYS A 441 3.84 -24.22 40.36
CA LYS A 441 4.68 -23.02 40.45
C LYS A 441 5.36 -22.68 39.12
N ALA A 442 5.77 -23.69 38.35
CA ALA A 442 6.37 -23.50 37.02
C ALA A 442 5.32 -23.10 35.96
N GLU A 443 4.10 -23.61 36.07
CA GLU A 443 2.97 -23.20 35.21
C GLU A 443 2.55 -21.75 35.49
N ASN A 444 2.54 -21.32 36.77
CA ASN A 444 2.20 -19.95 37.14
C ASN A 444 3.30 -18.93 36.84
N MET A 445 4.58 -19.31 36.82
CA MET A 445 5.69 -18.37 36.55
C MET A 445 5.66 -17.80 35.12
N PHE A 446 5.08 -18.54 34.17
CA PHE A 446 4.83 -18.07 32.79
C PHE A 446 3.40 -17.57 32.58
N ALA A 447 2.50 -17.75 33.56
CA ALA A 447 1.17 -17.18 33.55
C ALA A 447 1.18 -15.67 33.87
N CYS A 448 2.28 -15.13 34.42
CA CYS A 448 2.42 -13.69 34.68
C CYS A 448 2.52 -12.79 33.42
N ILE A 449 2.44 -13.37 32.22
CA ILE A 449 2.27 -12.62 30.95
C ILE A 449 0.79 -12.56 30.54
N ARG A 450 -0.10 -13.33 31.20
CA ARG A 450 -1.54 -13.24 31.00
C ARG A 450 -2.08 -12.23 32.01
N THR A 451 -2.59 -11.11 31.52
CA THR A 451 -3.47 -10.26 32.32
C THR A 451 -4.68 -11.09 32.75
N GLU A 452 -5.10 -10.96 34.00
CA GLU A 452 -6.17 -11.76 34.63
C GLU A 452 -7.58 -11.51 34.07
N GLU A 453 -7.72 -10.85 32.90
CA GLU A 453 -9.02 -10.44 32.35
C GLU A 453 -9.72 -11.51 31.48
N ASP A 454 -9.07 -12.63 31.17
CA ASP A 454 -9.61 -13.63 30.23
C ASP A 454 -10.55 -14.69 30.86
N ASN A 455 -11.05 -14.46 32.08
CA ASN A 455 -12.05 -15.34 32.71
C ASN A 455 -13.36 -14.59 33.00
N VAL A 456 -14.06 -14.17 31.96
CA VAL A 456 -15.50 -13.92 32.04
C VAL A 456 -16.22 -15.03 31.26
N PRO A 457 -17.12 -15.81 31.90
CA PRO A 457 -17.88 -16.84 31.21
C PRO A 457 -18.83 -16.20 30.19
N ASN A 458 -18.79 -16.77 28.99
CA ASN A 458 -19.55 -16.37 27.82
C ASN A 458 -21.05 -16.67 28.03
N THR A 459 -21.79 -15.76 28.65
CA THR A 459 -23.27 -15.78 28.65
C THR A 459 -23.77 -14.89 27.52
N ASN A 460 -23.80 -15.45 26.31
CA ASN A 460 -24.62 -14.91 25.23
C ASN A 460 -26.09 -15.23 25.53
N ASN A 461 -26.78 -14.29 26.16
CA ASN A 461 -28.22 -14.10 26.09
C ASN A 461 -28.48 -12.61 26.31
N TYR A 462 -28.45 -11.84 25.22
CA TYR A 462 -29.11 -10.55 25.19
C TYR A 462 -30.45 -10.77 24.49
N ASP A 463 -31.50 -10.77 25.31
CA ASP A 463 -32.88 -10.74 24.87
C ASP A 463 -33.11 -9.46 24.05
N GLU A 464 -33.70 -9.64 22.87
CA GLU A 464 -34.29 -8.58 22.06
C GLU A 464 -35.53 -8.05 22.78
N GLU A 465 -35.43 -6.95 23.50
CA GLU A 465 -36.57 -6.09 23.83
C GLU A 465 -36.06 -4.76 24.41
N ASP A 466 -35.78 -3.79 23.53
CA ASP A 466 -36.03 -2.37 23.83
C ASP A 466 -35.93 -1.54 22.53
N ASN A 467 -37.09 -1.38 21.90
CA ASN A 467 -37.28 -0.55 20.73
C ASN A 467 -37.57 0.88 21.20
N GLN A 468 -36.54 1.60 21.62
CA GLN A 468 -36.57 3.06 21.73
C GLN A 468 -35.82 3.64 20.53
N GLN A 469 -36.50 4.50 19.77
CA GLN A 469 -36.01 5.11 18.54
C GLN A 469 -34.73 5.94 18.79
N GLU A 470 -33.57 5.31 18.74
CA GLU A 470 -32.32 6.01 18.48
C GLU A 470 -32.37 6.52 17.04
N GLN A 471 -32.46 7.84 16.88
CA GLN A 471 -32.22 8.46 15.58
C GLN A 471 -30.77 8.18 15.19
N GLN A 472 -30.59 7.23 14.28
CA GLN A 472 -29.30 6.77 13.79
C GLN A 472 -28.66 7.90 12.95
N TYR A 473 -27.79 8.69 13.58
CA TYR A 473 -26.97 9.69 12.88
C TYR A 473 -25.82 8.97 12.18
N GLU A 474 -26.06 8.39 11.00
CA GLU A 474 -25.02 7.71 10.23
C GLU A 474 -24.09 8.69 9.52
N LEU A 475 -22.81 8.65 9.88
CA LEU A 475 -21.76 9.24 9.04
C LEU A 475 -21.57 8.33 7.82
N ASN A 476 -22.04 8.79 6.66
CA ASN A 476 -21.81 8.10 5.40
C ASN A 476 -20.30 8.11 5.06
N PRO A 477 -19.70 6.95 4.74
CA PRO A 477 -18.35 6.91 4.20
C PRO A 477 -18.28 7.73 2.92
N TRP A 478 -17.10 8.31 2.66
CA TRP A 478 -16.78 8.88 1.36
C TRP A 478 -17.01 7.84 0.26
N SER A 479 -17.82 8.20 -0.73
CA SER A 479 -18.06 7.38 -1.91
C SER A 479 -16.78 7.23 -2.74
N ASP A 480 -16.68 6.15 -3.52
CA ASP A 480 -15.56 5.95 -4.45
C ASP A 480 -15.44 7.11 -5.45
N GLU A 481 -16.55 7.77 -5.78
CA GLU A 481 -16.58 8.99 -6.61
C GLU A 481 -15.97 10.20 -5.91
N GLU A 482 -16.20 10.37 -4.60
CA GLU A 482 -15.59 11.44 -3.81
C GLU A 482 -14.10 11.20 -3.55
N LEU A 483 -13.68 9.94 -3.53
CA LEU A 483 -12.26 9.55 -3.43
C LEU A 483 -11.52 9.63 -4.77
N SER A 484 -12.22 9.64 -5.91
CA SER A 484 -11.63 9.50 -7.25
C SER A 484 -11.63 10.75 -8.14
N ARG A 485 -12.03 11.94 -7.66
CA ARG A 485 -12.20 13.13 -8.51
C ARG A 485 -11.17 14.25 -8.31
N ASP A 486 -10.53 14.64 -9.42
CA ASP A 486 -9.74 15.88 -9.58
C ASP A 486 -10.59 17.16 -9.63
N GLU A 487 -11.90 17.08 -9.84
CA GLU A 487 -12.80 18.24 -9.96
C GLU A 487 -13.83 18.30 -8.84
N PHE A 488 -13.48 19.00 -7.77
CA PHE A 488 -14.47 19.87 -7.11
C PHE A 488 -14.31 21.25 -7.75
N LYS A 489 -15.17 21.55 -8.74
CA LYS A 489 -15.36 22.93 -9.19
C LYS A 489 -15.86 23.71 -7.97
N LEU A 490 -15.11 24.73 -7.55
CA LEU A 490 -15.72 25.84 -6.83
C LEU A 490 -16.68 26.48 -7.83
N GLU A 491 -17.97 26.18 -7.75
CA GLU A 491 -18.94 27.18 -8.20
C GLU A 491 -18.88 28.32 -7.18
N SER A 492 -18.00 29.29 -7.46
CA SER A 492 -18.23 30.65 -6.98
C SER A 492 -19.48 31.16 -7.70
N LYS A 493 -20.63 31.11 -7.03
CA LYS A 493 -21.76 31.98 -7.37
C LYS A 493 -22.01 32.90 -6.20
N ILE A 494 -21.82 34.19 -6.51
CA ILE A 494 -22.39 35.35 -5.81
C ILE A 494 -23.91 35.19 -5.75
#